data_AF-A0A7X9HVY4-F1
#
_entry.id   AF-A0A7X9HVY4-F1
#
_cell.length_a   1.000
_cell.length_b   1.000
_cell.length_c   1.000
_cell.angle_alpha   90.00
_cell.angle_beta   90.00
_cell.angle_gamma   90.00
#
_symmetry.space_group_name_H-M   'P 1'
#
loop_
_entity.id
_entity.type
_entity.pdbx_description
1 polymer ?
#
loop_
_entity_poly.entity_id
_entity_poly.type
_entity_poly.pdbx_seq_one_letter_code
_entity_poly.pdbx_strand_id
1 'polypeptide(L)'
;MLIRSQDKTELINLSNIIRISVECKSVTVEAINEIPRTIGYYSSGEKALKVLDKIENTYVRFQQRYGSSTSNMDCVFVMPQEDEI
;
A
#
# COMPACT_ATOMS: atom_id res chain seq x y z
N MET A 1 -1.50 3.52 -9.03
CA MET A 1 -1.55 4.00 -7.63
C MET A 1 -0.16 3.86 -7.04
N LEU A 2 0.29 4.86 -6.30
CA LEU A 2 1.60 4.87 -5.64
C LEU A 2 1.39 4.67 -4.14
N ILE A 3 2.27 3.93 -3.46
CA ILE A 3 2.28 3.84 -1.99
C ILE A 3 3.55 4.50 -1.48
N ARG A 4 3.40 5.45 -0.57
CA ARG A 4 4.50 6.02 0.20
C ARG A 4 4.64 5.25 1.50
N SER A 5 5.83 4.68 1.74
CA SER A 5 6.11 3.93 2.98
C SER A 5 6.04 4.84 4.20
N GLN A 6 5.93 4.24 5.39
CA GLN A 6 5.94 4.98 6.66
C GLN A 6 7.23 5.77 6.86
N ASP A 7 8.38 5.22 6.46
CA ASP A 7 9.69 5.86 6.56
C ASP A 7 9.86 7.02 5.56
N LYS A 8 8.92 7.21 4.63
CA LYS A 8 8.88 8.27 3.60
C LYS A 8 10.10 8.32 2.67
N THR A 9 11.04 7.40 2.82
CA THR A 9 12.24 7.19 1.99
C THR A 9 11.92 6.43 0.72
N GLU A 10 10.81 5.68 0.71
CA GLU A 10 10.43 4.82 -0.41
C GLU A 10 9.05 5.19 -0.96
N LEU A 11 8.98 5.23 -2.28
CA LEU A 11 7.75 5.38 -3.04
C LEU A 11 7.62 4.20 -3.99
N ILE A 12 6.49 3.51 -3.89
CA ILE A 12 6.32 2.18 -4.46
C ILE A 12 5.20 2.23 -5.48
N ASN A 13 5.50 1.80 -6.69
CA ASN A 13 4.54 1.76 -7.77
C ASN A 13 3.78 0.43 -7.78
N LEU A 14 2.47 0.49 -7.57
CA LEU A 14 1.62 -0.70 -7.63
C LEU A 14 1.45 -1.28 -9.03
N SER A 15 1.89 -0.58 -10.09
CA SER A 15 1.84 -1.11 -11.45
C SER A 15 2.70 -2.36 -11.67
N ASN A 16 3.75 -2.56 -10.86
CA ASN A 16 4.70 -3.67 -10.99
C ASN A 16 4.66 -4.63 -9.78
N ILE A 17 3.62 -4.55 -8.96
CA ILE A 17 3.47 -5.37 -7.75
C ILE A 17 2.69 -6.65 -8.05
N ILE A 18 3.23 -7.77 -7.58
CA ILE A 18 2.60 -9.09 -7.63
C ILE A 18 1.65 -9.25 -6.44
N ARG A 19 2.12 -8.85 -5.25
CA ARG A 19 1.43 -9.15 -3.98
C ARG A 19 1.70 -8.08 -2.93
N ILE A 20 0.66 -7.78 -2.16
CA ILE A 20 0.75 -7.04 -0.89
C ILE A 20 0.24 -7.99 0.18
N SER A 21 0.98 -8.15 1.27
CA SER A 21 0.56 -9.02 2.38
C SER A 21 0.91 -8.45 3.74
N VAL A 22 0.23 -8.95 4.77
CA VAL A 22 0.57 -8.70 6.16
C VAL A 22 1.31 -9.91 6.70
N GLU A 23 2.51 -9.70 7.22
CA GLU A 23 3.30 -10.72 7.91
C GLU A 23 3.46 -10.31 9.37
N CYS A 24 2.71 -10.97 10.26
CA CYS A 24 2.63 -10.67 11.69
C CYS A 24 2.17 -9.23 11.99
N LYS A 25 3.06 -8.26 11.84
CA LYS A 25 2.97 -6.86 12.26
C LYS A 25 3.41 -5.89 11.17
N SER A 26 3.97 -6.39 10.07
CA SER A 26 4.43 -5.60 8.95
C SER A 26 3.51 -5.75 7.75
N VAL A 27 3.39 -4.68 6.98
CA VAL A 27 2.84 -4.75 5.63
C VAL A 27 4.01 -4.84 4.66
N THR A 28 4.02 -5.89 3.84
CA THR A 28 5.07 -6.18 2.87
C THR A 28 4.50 -6.15 1.45
N VAL A 29 5.36 -5.75 0.50
CA VAL A 29 5.06 -5.75 -0.93
C VAL A 29 6.10 -6.55 -1.68
N GLU A 30 5.63 -7.30 -2.66
CA GLU A 30 6.46 -8.11 -3.55
C GLU A 30 6.22 -7.63 -4.98
N ALA A 31 7.29 -7.19 -5.63
CA ALA A 31 7.29 -6.74 -7.02
C ALA A 31 7.96 -7.77 -7.94
N ILE A 32 7.64 -7.71 -9.23
CA ILE A 32 8.20 -8.64 -10.22
C ILE A 32 9.72 -8.48 -10.26
N ASN A 33 10.44 -9.58 -9.98
CA ASN A 33 11.91 -9.66 -9.95
C ASN A 33 12.59 -8.80 -8.88
N GLU A 34 11.88 -8.42 -7.81
CA GLU A 34 12.47 -7.70 -6.67
C GLU A 34 12.29 -8.46 -5.36
N ILE A 35 13.17 -8.16 -4.40
CA ILE A 35 13.08 -8.70 -3.05
C ILE A 35 11.86 -8.05 -2.36
N PRO A 36 11.04 -8.82 -1.61
CA PRO A 36 9.95 -8.26 -0.84
C PRO A 36 10.41 -7.12 0.07
N ARG A 37 9.70 -5.99 0.03
CA ARG A 37 10.01 -4.83 0.88
C ARG A 37 8.92 -4.61 1.92
N THR A 38 9.35 -4.20 3.10
CA THR A 38 8.42 -3.79 4.17
C THR A 38 8.10 -2.31 4.00
N ILE A 39 6.82 -1.99 3.96
CA ILE A 39 6.34 -0.63 3.70
C ILE A 39 5.76 0.07 4.93
N GLY A 40 5.52 -0.70 5.99
CA GLY A 40 5.15 -0.20 7.30
C GLY A 40 5.20 -1.30 8.36
N TYR A 41 5.42 -0.89 9.60
CA TYR A 41 5.44 -1.74 10.78
C TYR A 41 4.44 -1.22 11.82
N TYR A 42 3.74 -2.14 12.48
CA TYR A 42 2.67 -1.83 13.45
C TYR A 42 2.81 -2.68 14.71
N SER A 43 2.39 -2.17 15.88
CA SER A 43 2.43 -2.94 17.13
C SER A 43 1.60 -4.22 17.12
N SER A 44 0.50 -4.29 16.36
CA SER A 44 -0.38 -5.45 16.27
C SER A 44 -0.70 -5.83 14.81
N GLY A 45 -0.95 -7.12 14.59
CA GLY A 45 -1.37 -7.61 13.28
C GLY A 45 -2.75 -7.10 12.86
N GLU A 46 -3.64 -6.85 13.82
CA GLU A 46 -4.96 -6.24 13.56
C GLU A 46 -4.82 -4.83 12.97
N LYS A 47 -3.87 -4.02 13.47
CA LYS A 47 -3.58 -2.70 12.90
C LYS A 47 -3.03 -2.82 11.48
N ALA A 48 -2.12 -3.76 11.24
CA ALA A 48 -1.57 -4.00 9.91
C ALA A 48 -2.65 -4.46 8.91
N LEU A 49 -3.57 -5.33 9.32
CA LEU A 49 -4.74 -5.76 8.54
C LEU A 49 -5.67 -4.59 8.21
N LYS A 50 -6.00 -3.75 9.19
CA LYS A 50 -6.84 -2.56 8.98
C LYS A 50 -6.23 -1.59 7.96
N VAL A 51 -4.91 -1.52 7.88
CA VAL A 51 -4.22 -0.72 6.86
C VAL A 51 -4.29 -1.39 5.50
N LEU A 52 -4.12 -2.71 5.43
CA LEU A 52 -4.31 -3.46 4.18
C LEU A 52 -5.72 -3.25 3.62
N ASP A 53 -6.75 -3.32 4.47
CA ASP A 53 -8.14 -3.07 4.10
C ASP A 53 -8.34 -1.64 3.58
N LYS A 54 -7.69 -0.63 4.20
CA LYS A 54 -7.73 0.76 3.72
C LYS A 54 -7.10 0.91 2.33
N ILE A 55 -5.99 0.22 2.08
CA ILE A 55 -5.30 0.23 0.78
C ILE A 55 -6.20 -0.38 -0.28
N GLU A 56 -6.77 -1.56 0.01
CA GLU A 56 -7.69 -2.24 -0.90
C GLU A 56 -8.90 -1.36 -1.21
N ASN A 57 -9.54 -0.78 -0.20
CA ASN A 57 -10.71 0.06 -0.39
C ASN A 57 -10.38 1.32 -1.21
N THR A 58 -9.18 1.90 -1.01
CA THR A 58 -8.68 3.02 -1.81
C THR A 58 -8.46 2.61 -3.27
N TYR A 59 -7.87 1.43 -3.49
CA TYR A 59 -7.63 0.89 -4.82
C TYR A 59 -8.93 0.59 -5.57
N VAL A 60 -9.90 -0.05 -4.90
CA VAL A 60 -11.23 -0.34 -5.45
C VAL A 60 -11.95 0.95 -5.82
N ARG A 61 -11.94 1.97 -4.94
CA ARG A 61 -12.51 3.29 -5.25
C ARG A 61 -11.81 3.96 -6.43
N PHE A 62 -10.49 3.82 -6.52
CA PHE A 62 -9.72 4.33 -7.66
C PHE A 62 -10.15 3.65 -8.97
N GLN A 63 -10.26 2.32 -8.96
CA GLN A 63 -10.69 1.54 -10.12
C GLN A 63 -12.13 1.89 -10.54
N GLN A 64 -13.04 2.05 -9.58
CA GLN A 64 -14.42 2.47 -9.84
C GLN A 64 -14.53 3.89 -10.41
N ARG A 65 -13.73 4.83 -9.91
CA ARG A 65 -13.81 6.26 -10.30
C ARG A 65 -13.21 6.55 -11.68
N TYR A 66 -12.17 5.82 -12.08
CA TYR A 66 -11.41 6.14 -13.29
C TYR A 66 -11.54 5.09 -14.41
N GLY A 67 -12.14 3.92 -14.14
CA GLY A 67 -12.19 2.84 -15.13
C GLY A 67 -10.79 2.53 -15.69
N SER A 68 -10.74 1.99 -16.92
CA SER A 68 -9.46 1.70 -17.61
C SER A 68 -8.77 2.94 -18.19
N SER A 69 -9.29 4.15 -17.95
CA SER A 69 -8.82 5.39 -18.55
C SER A 69 -7.87 6.10 -17.59
N THR A 70 -6.59 5.83 -17.76
CA THR A 70 -5.46 6.34 -16.98
C THR A 70 -5.11 7.80 -17.32
N SER A 71 -6.09 8.70 -17.32
CA SER A 71 -5.79 10.13 -17.47
C SER A 71 -5.49 10.75 -16.10
N ASN A 72 -4.21 10.69 -15.73
CA ASN A 72 -3.50 11.57 -14.80
C ASN A 72 -4.25 12.02 -13.54
N MET A 73 -4.19 11.22 -12.48
CA MET A 73 -4.20 11.73 -11.11
C MET A 73 -3.22 10.94 -10.24
N ASP A 74 -2.32 11.66 -9.60
CA ASP A 74 -1.35 11.14 -8.63
C ASP A 74 -2.06 10.65 -7.36
N CYS A 75 -2.68 9.47 -7.40
CA CYS A 75 -3.17 8.80 -6.21
C CYS A 75 -2.00 8.13 -5.49
N VAL A 76 -1.31 8.93 -4.67
CA VAL A 76 -0.34 8.46 -3.68
C VAL A 76 -1.07 8.14 -2.39
N PHE A 77 -1.12 6.86 -2.02
CA PHE A 77 -1.53 6.42 -0.70
C PHE A 77 -0.37 6.61 0.27
N VAL A 78 -0.58 7.39 1.32
CA VAL A 78 0.42 7.56 2.38
C VAL A 78 0.13 6.54 3.47
N MET A 79 1.13 5.73 3.80
CA MET A 79 1.00 4.78 4.89
C MET A 79 0.73 5.50 6.21
N PRO A 80 -0.39 5.21 6.89
CA PRO A 80 -0.69 5.82 8.17
C PRO A 80 0.36 5.43 9.22
N GLN A 81 0.71 6.37 10.09
CA GLN A 81 1.59 6.11 11.22
C GLN A 81 0.87 5.26 12.27
N GLU A 82 1.64 4.67 13.18
CA GLU A 82 1.09 3.83 14.26
C GLU A 82 0.06 4.58 15.14
N ASP A 83 0.31 5.86 15.39
CA ASP A 83 -0.57 6.72 16.19
C ASP A 83 -1.90 7.07 15.49
N GLU A 84 -1.98 6.86 14.17
CA GLU A 84 -3.14 7.22 13.35
C GLU A 84 -4.13 6.05 13.14
N ILE A 85 -3.86 4.87 13.74
CA ILE A 85 -4.61 3.61 13.49
C ILE A 85 -5.26 3.04 14.74
#